data_AF-A0A6V7J9G9-F1
#
_entry.id   AF-A0A6V7J9G9-F1
#
_cell.length_a   1.000
_cell.length_b   1.000
_cell.length_c   1.000
_cell.angle_alpha   90.00
_cell.angle_beta   90.00
_cell.angle_gamma   90.00
#
_symmetry.space_group_name_H-M   'P 1'
#
loop_
_entity.id
_entity.type
_entity.pdbx_description
1 polymer ?
#
loop_
_entity_poly.entity_id
_entity_poly.type
_entity_poly.pdbx_seq_one_letter_code
_entity_poly.pdbx_strand_id
1 'polypeptide(L)' 'MPPLKADQLSNGIQEKPIDQREHIVISGISGRFPESDNVKELGENLMNKVDMITKNDRRWSL' A
#
# COMPACT_ATOMS: atom_id res chain seq x y z
N MET A 1 8.38 2.22 51.02
CA MET A 1 8.22 2.44 49.56
C MET A 1 8.22 1.08 48.88
N PRO A 2 7.11 0.62 48.29
CA PRO A 2 7.11 -0.52 47.39
C PRO A 2 7.63 -0.10 46.00
N PRO A 3 8.36 -0.97 45.28
CA PRO A 3 8.92 -0.64 43.97
C PRO A 3 7.82 -0.51 42.91
N LEU A 4 7.99 0.45 42.00
CA LEU A 4 7.13 0.66 40.83
C LEU A 4 7.09 -0.63 40.00
N LYS A 5 5.88 -1.16 39.77
CA LYS A 5 5.67 -2.31 38.88
C LYS A 5 6.12 -1.95 37.46
N ALA A 6 6.98 -2.77 36.88
CA ALA A 6 7.52 -2.65 35.53
C ALA A 6 6.47 -2.93 34.42
N ASP A 7 5.18 -2.80 34.74
CA ASP A 7 4.06 -3.25 33.93
C ASP A 7 3.53 -2.11 33.02
N GLN A 8 4.30 -1.03 32.85
CA GLN A 8 3.88 0.18 32.11
C GLN A 8 4.70 0.44 30.83
N LEU A 9 5.37 -0.57 30.27
CA LEU A 9 6.08 -0.47 28.98
C LEU A 9 5.46 -1.33 27.88
N SER A 10 4.15 -1.23 27.65
CA SER A 10 3.57 -1.67 26.37
C SER A 10 2.42 -0.76 25.92
N ASN A 11 2.69 0.53 25.82
CA ASN A 11 1.81 1.42 25.09
C ASN A 11 1.91 1.11 23.58
N GLY A 12 0.99 0.27 23.10
CA GLY A 12 0.19 0.62 21.93
C GLY A 12 0.68 0.14 20.56
N ILE A 13 0.52 -1.15 20.28
CA ILE A 13 -0.13 -1.59 19.04
C ILE A 13 -1.18 -2.61 19.47
N GLN A 14 -2.42 -2.17 19.68
CA GLN A 14 -3.53 -3.09 19.81
C GLN A 14 -3.82 -3.65 18.42
N GLU A 15 -3.30 -4.83 18.11
CA GLU A 15 -3.73 -5.57 16.92
C GLU A 15 -5.20 -5.93 17.14
N LYS A 16 -6.11 -5.22 16.46
CA LYS A 16 -7.52 -5.59 16.40
C LYS A 16 -7.56 -7.05 15.91
N PRO A 17 -8.13 -8.00 16.66
CA PRO A 17 -8.32 -9.35 16.17
C PRO A 17 -9.11 -9.25 14.86
N ILE A 18 -8.55 -9.81 13.78
CA ILE A 18 -9.24 -9.84 12.48
C ILE A 18 -10.44 -10.77 12.67
N ASP A 19 -11.63 -10.18 12.86
CA ASP A 19 -12.86 -10.96 12.90
C ASP A 19 -13.06 -11.56 11.50
N GLN A 20 -13.08 -12.89 11.42
CA GLN A 20 -13.37 -13.63 10.19
C GLN A 20 -14.78 -13.34 9.63
N ARG A 21 -15.59 -12.53 10.30
CA ARG A 21 -16.88 -12.03 9.79
C ARG A 21 -16.76 -10.70 9.06
N GLU A 22 -15.65 -9.98 9.21
CA GLU A 22 -15.36 -8.73 8.49
C GLU A 22 -14.45 -9.00 7.27
N HIS A 23 -14.93 -9.79 6.32
CA HIS A 23 -14.24 -9.92 5.04
C HIS A 23 -14.59 -8.73 4.13
N ILE A 24 -13.58 -7.94 3.76
CA ILE A 24 -13.72 -6.88 2.77
C ILE A 24 -13.54 -7.50 1.38
N VAL A 25 -14.58 -7.43 0.56
CA VAL A 25 -14.53 -7.87 -0.84
C VAL A 25 -14.12 -6.70 -1.72
N ILE A 26 -13.04 -6.86 -2.47
CA ILE A 26 -12.69 -5.95 -3.57
C ILE A 26 -13.41 -6.46 -4.81
N SER A 27 -14.53 -5.82 -5.16
CA SER A 27 -15.37 -6.20 -6.30
C SER A 27 -14.84 -5.70 -7.65
N GLY A 28 -13.89 -4.76 -7.65
CA GLY A 28 -13.28 -4.24 -8.87
C GLY A 28 -12.12 -3.29 -8.61
N ILE A 29 -11.29 -3.12 -9.63
CA ILE A 29 -10.16 -2.18 -9.64
C ILE A 29 -10.15 -1.45 -10.98
N SER A 30 -9.90 -0.13 -10.93
CA SER A 30 -9.71 0.71 -12.11
C SER A 30 -8.74 1.84 -11.75
N GLY A 31 -8.06 2.37 -12.76
CA GLY A 31 -7.09 3.44 -12.55
C GLY A 31 -6.26 3.72 -13.80
N ARG A 32 -5.58 4.85 -13.77
CA ARG A 32 -4.57 5.23 -14.77
C ARG A 32 -3.20 5.19 -14.12
N PHE A 33 -2.25 4.56 -14.80
CA PHE A 33 -0.91 4.32 -14.27
C PHE A 33 0.14 4.91 -15.21
N PRO A 34 1.37 5.18 -14.73
CA PRO A 34 2.46 5.60 -15.61
C PRO A 34 2.66 4.59 -16.73
N GLU A 35 2.68 5.06 -17.96
CA GLU A 35 2.89 4.22 -19.16
C GLU A 35 1.90 3.04 -19.28
N SER A 36 0.69 3.14 -18.70
CA SER A 36 -0.39 2.15 -18.86
C SER A 36 -1.78 2.80 -18.76
N ASP A 37 -2.60 2.64 -19.79
CA ASP A 37 -3.91 3.29 -19.87
C ASP A 37 -5.01 2.50 -19.14
N ASN A 38 -4.75 1.23 -18.81
CA ASN A 38 -5.69 0.38 -18.07
C ASN A 38 -4.96 -0.65 -17.18
N VAL A 39 -5.72 -1.33 -16.32
CA VAL A 39 -5.19 -2.32 -15.35
C VAL A 39 -4.56 -3.53 -16.05
N LYS A 40 -5.03 -3.89 -17.26
CA LYS A 40 -4.49 -5.03 -18.02
C LYS A 40 -3.08 -4.73 -18.52
N GLU A 41 -2.88 -3.57 -19.12
CA GLU A 41 -1.56 -3.09 -19.56
C GLU A 41 -0.58 -2.96 -18.39
N LEU A 42 -1.05 -2.42 -17.25
CA LEU A 42 -0.24 -2.40 -16.03
C LEU A 42 0.23 -3.80 -15.65
N GLY A 43 -0.67 -4.78 -15.66
CA GLY A 43 -0.35 -6.18 -15.37
C GLY A 43 0.70 -6.75 -16.32
N GLU A 44 0.54 -6.52 -17.63
CA GLU A 44 1.50 -6.97 -18.65
C GLU A 44 2.88 -6.34 -18.45
N ASN A 45 2.95 -5.03 -18.19
CA ASN A 45 4.20 -4.32 -17.93
C ASN A 45 4.91 -4.82 -16.67
N LEU A 46 4.16 -5.10 -15.59
CA LEU A 46 4.71 -5.65 -14.35
C LEU A 46 5.29 -7.06 -14.56
N MET A 47 4.55 -7.93 -15.24
CA MET A 47 5.00 -9.31 -15.50
C MET A 47 6.24 -9.35 -16.40
N ASN A 48 6.33 -8.41 -17.34
CA ASN A 48 7.48 -8.25 -18.24
C ASN A 48 8.62 -7.41 -17.62
N LYS A 49 8.50 -6.93 -16.38
CA LYS A 49 9.48 -6.10 -15.67
C LYS A 49 9.88 -4.84 -16.44
N VAL A 50 8.92 -4.21 -17.11
CA VAL A 50 9.14 -2.97 -17.85
C VAL A 50 9.31 -1.82 -16.85
N ASP A 51 10.35 -1.00 -17.05
CA ASP A 51 10.52 0.24 -16.29
C ASP A 51 9.55 1.31 -16.82
N MET A 52 8.60 1.72 -15.97
CA MET A 52 7.57 2.70 -16.29
C MET A 52 7.89 4.10 -15.75
N ILE A 53 9.11 4.33 -15.24
CA ILE A 53 9.55 5.63 -14.72
C ILE A 53 10.14 6.46 -15.85
N THR A 54 9.63 7.68 -16.04
CA THR A 54 10.15 8.63 -17.02
C THR A 54 10.89 9.79 -16.34
N LYS A 55 12.05 10.17 -16.87
CA LYS A 55 12.88 11.30 -16.39
C LYS A 55 12.60 12.63 -17.11
N ASN A 56 11.45 12.76 -17.75
CA ASN A 56 11.16 13.92 -18.57
C ASN A 56 10.61 15.09 -17.74
N ASP A 57 10.77 16.29 -18.28
CA ASP A 57 10.31 17.54 -17.69
C ASP A 57 8.79 17.74 -17.84
N ARG A 58 8.00 16.65 -17.82
CA ARG A 58 6.53 16.64 -18.01
C ARG A 58 5.78 17.48 -16.96
N ARG A 59 6.43 17.82 -15.84
CA ARG A 59 5.82 18.62 -14.77
C ARG A 59 6.32 20.06 -14.74
N TRP A 60 7.62 20.25 -14.86
CA TRP A 60 8.29 21.55 -14.82
C TRP A 60 9.53 21.49 -15.72
N SER A 61 9.70 22.46 -16.61
CA SER A 61 10.95 22.67 -17.35
C SER A 61 11.94 23.44 -16.48
N LEU A 62 13.15 22.91 -16.32
CA LEU A 62 14.27 23.63 -15.71
C LEU A 62 14.90 24.64 -16.69
#